data_AF-A0A3D4A3A8-F1
#
_entry.id   AF-A0A3D4A3A8-F1
#
_cell.length_a   1.000
_cell.length_b   1.000
_cell.length_c   1.000
_cell.angle_alpha   90.00
_cell.angle_beta   90.00
_cell.angle_gamma   90.00
#
_symmetry.space_group_name_H-M   'P 1'
#
loop_
_entity.id
_entity.type
_entity.pdbx_description
1 polymer ?
#
loop_
_entity_poly.entity_id
_entity_poly.type
_entity_poly.pdbx_seq_one_letter_code
_entity_poly.pdbx_strand_id
1 'polypeptide(L)' 'TESTAEVEMAEPVQEVLSMGDYAVIRGTGYNIESNNGESKKMKYKWVILSKRQPDGSWQMVWDIYNYDDKYDT' A
#
# COMPACT_ATOMS: atom_id res chain seq x y z
N THR A 1 11.08 -1.17 -30.47
CA THR A 1 9.73 -0.99 -29.91
C THR A 1 9.91 -0.77 -28.43
N GLU A 2 9.66 0.44 -27.94
CA GLU A 2 9.69 0.71 -26.50
C GLU A 2 8.55 -0.06 -25.83
N SER A 3 8.88 -0.88 -24.85
CA SER A 3 7.90 -1.55 -23.99
C SER A 3 7.32 -0.50 -23.04
N THR A 4 6.12 -0.02 -23.30
CA THR A 4 5.36 0.81 -22.35
C THR A 4 4.84 -0.11 -21.24
N ALA A 5 5.55 -0.17 -20.12
CA ALA A 5 5.03 -0.79 -18.92
C ALA A 5 3.92 0.10 -18.36
N GLU A 6 2.67 -0.35 -18.49
CA GLU A 6 1.53 0.28 -17.82
C GLU A 6 1.40 -0.33 -16.42
N VAL A 7 1.32 0.53 -15.40
CA VAL A 7 1.10 0.14 -14.01
C VAL A 7 -0.23 0.71 -13.56
N GLU A 8 -1.22 -0.17 -13.36
CA GLU A 8 -2.45 0.17 -12.65
C GLU A 8 -2.27 -0.19 -11.17
N MET A 9 -2.64 0.71 -10.26
CA MET A 9 -2.52 0.50 -8.83
C MET A 9 -3.71 1.08 -8.07
N ALA A 10 -4.14 0.39 -7.02
CA ALA A 10 -5.07 0.93 -6.04
C ALA A 10 -4.73 0.45 -4.63
N GLU A 11 -4.77 1.36 -3.66
CA GLU A 11 -4.44 1.10 -2.25
C GLU A 11 -5.54 1.63 -1.32
N PRO A 12 -6.74 1.03 -1.33
CA PRO A 12 -7.82 1.44 -0.45
C PRO A 12 -7.43 1.32 1.04
N VAL A 13 -7.60 2.43 1.76
CA VAL A 13 -7.55 2.48 3.22
C VAL A 13 -8.70 1.65 3.78
N GLN A 14 -8.40 0.72 4.68
CA GLN A 14 -9.41 -0.09 5.37
C GLN A 14 -9.71 0.41 6.78
N GLU A 15 -8.70 0.93 7.48
CA GLU A 15 -8.86 1.34 8.87
C GLU A 15 -7.83 2.40 9.27
N VAL A 16 -8.26 3.30 10.15
CA VAL A 16 -7.43 4.31 10.81
C VAL A 16 -7.68 4.23 12.31
N LEU A 17 -6.61 3.99 13.08
CA LEU A 17 -6.61 3.98 14.54
C LEU A 17 -5.77 5.14 15.06
N SER A 18 -6.43 6.17 15.58
CA SER A 18 -5.77 7.36 16.16
C SER A 18 -5.45 7.16 17.64
N MET A 19 -4.22 7.50 18.04
CA MET A 19 -3.64 7.31 19.37
C MET A 19 -2.81 8.54 19.75
N GLY A 20 -3.47 9.60 20.22
CA GLY A 20 -2.82 10.87 20.53
C GLY A 20 -2.20 11.50 19.29
N ASP A 21 -0.88 11.73 19.32
CA ASP A 21 -0.12 12.24 18.17
C ASP A 21 0.31 11.14 17.20
N TYR A 22 -0.11 9.89 17.38
CA TYR A 22 0.16 8.80 16.45
C TYR A 22 -1.13 8.29 15.80
N ALA A 23 -1.01 7.73 14.61
CA ALA A 23 -2.08 7.01 13.94
C ALA A 23 -1.51 5.78 13.23
N VAL A 24 -2.16 4.64 13.39
CA VAL A 24 -1.92 3.46 12.57
C VAL A 24 -2.97 3.42 11.48
N ILE A 25 -2.53 3.34 10.23
CA ILE A 25 -3.39 3.27 9.05
C ILE A 25 -3.06 1.95 8.37
N ARG A 26 -4.07 1.16 8.01
CA ARG A 26 -3.85 -0.08 7.27
C ARG A 26 -4.79 -0.17 6.08
N GLY A 27 -4.35 -0.93 5.10
CA GLY A 27 -5.16 -1.24 3.95
C GLY A 27 -4.66 -2.46 3.20
N THR A 28 -5.32 -2.68 2.07
CA THR A 28 -4.91 -3.65 1.06
C THR A 28 -4.69 -2.87 -0.22
N GLY A 29 -3.87 -3.40 -1.10
CA GLY A 29 -3.72 -2.85 -2.43
C GLY A 29 -3.50 -3.92 -3.48
N TYR A 30 -3.45 -3.45 -4.72
CA TYR A 30 -3.00 -4.27 -5.83
C TYR A 30 -2.21 -3.43 -6.82
N ASN A 31 -1.34 -4.09 -7.57
CA ASN A 31 -0.75 -3.56 -8.78
C ASN A 31 -0.94 -4.55 -9.94
N ILE A 32 -1.21 -4.02 -11.13
CA ILE A 32 -1.22 -4.78 -12.39
C ILE A 32 0.01 -4.35 -13.16
N GLU A 33 0.91 -5.30 -13.40
CA GLU A 33 2.08 -5.12 -14.24
C GLU A 33 1.83 -5.77 -15.59
N SER A 34 1.89 -4.97 -16.66
CA SER A 34 1.76 -5.43 -18.04
C SER A 34 3.12 -5.46 -18.74
N ASN A 35 3.53 -6.63 -19.21
CA ASN A 35 4.78 -6.82 -19.96
C ASN A 35 4.53 -7.73 -21.17
N ASN A 36 4.86 -7.26 -22.38
CA ASN A 36 4.72 -8.00 -23.63
C ASN A 36 3.33 -8.65 -23.87
N GLY A 37 2.26 -7.98 -23.45
CA GLY A 37 0.88 -8.45 -23.62
C GLY A 37 0.38 -9.41 -22.53
N GLU A 38 1.23 -9.77 -21.56
CA GLU A 38 0.82 -10.48 -20.36
C GLU A 38 0.65 -9.49 -19.20
N SER A 39 -0.48 -9.58 -18.49
CA SER A 39 -0.75 -8.78 -17.30
C SER A 39 -0.79 -9.66 -16.06
N LYS A 40 -0.01 -9.29 -15.04
CA LYS A 40 0.01 -9.95 -13.73
C LYS A 40 -0.56 -9.02 -12.67
N LYS A 41 -1.63 -9.45 -11.99
CA LYS A 41 -2.17 -8.75 -10.82
C LYS A 41 -1.57 -9.31 -9.54
N MET A 42 -0.91 -8.46 -8.77
CA MET A 42 -0.38 -8.79 -7.44
C MET A 42 -1.19 -8.04 -6.39
N LYS A 43 -1.52 -8.72 -5.29
CA LYS A 43 -2.24 -8.14 -4.16
C LYS A 43 -1.31 -8.07 -2.96
N TYR A 44 -1.48 -7.07 -2.12
CA TYR A 44 -0.66 -6.86 -0.94
C TYR A 44 -1.49 -6.21 0.18
N LYS A 45 -0.92 -6.26 1.38
CA LYS A 45 -1.42 -5.54 2.57
C LYS A 45 -0.31 -4.66 3.10
N TRP A 46 -0.71 -3.53 3.66
CA TRP A 46 0.21 -2.50 4.14
C TRP A 46 -0.28 -1.93 5.47
N VAL A 47 0.68 -1.46 6.27
CA VAL A 47 0.45 -0.73 7.51
C VAL A 47 1.42 0.44 7.58
N ILE A 48 0.86 1.61 7.86
CA ILE A 48 1.58 2.86 8.04
C ILE A 48 1.43 3.31 9.50
N LEU A 49 2.54 3.70 10.12
CA LEU A 49 2.53 4.50 11.36
C LEU A 49 2.80 5.95 10.99
N SER A 50 1.88 6.84 11.35
CA SER A 50 2.01 8.28 11.15
C SER A 50 2.10 9.01 12.48
N LYS A 51 2.80 10.14 12.50
CA LYS A 51 2.90 11.05 13.64
C LYS A 51 2.48 12.46 13.27
N ARG A 52 1.63 13.06 14.11
CA ARG A 52 1.23 14.46 14.05
C ARG A 52 2.39 15.35 14.51
N GLN A 53 2.67 16.38 13.73
CA GLN A 53 3.70 17.37 13.98
C GLN A 53 3.13 18.53 14.82
N PRO A 54 3.99 19.38 15.42
CA PRO A 54 3.54 20.55 16.19
C PRO A 54 2.67 21.53 15.38
N ASP A 55 2.83 21.58 14.06
CA ASP A 55 2.02 22.40 13.15
C ASP A 55 0.67 21.75 12.77
N GLY A 56 0.40 20.55 13.30
CA GLY A 56 -0.82 19.78 13.04
C GLY A 56 -0.78 18.90 11.79
N SER A 57 0.27 18.96 10.97
CA SER A 57 0.46 18.07 9.83
C SER A 57 0.74 16.63 10.28
N TRP A 58 0.42 15.66 9.44
CA TRP A 58 0.76 14.25 9.67
C TRP A 58 1.90 13.81 8.76
N GLN A 59 2.86 13.09 9.32
CA GLN A 59 3.99 12.53 8.57
C GLN A 59 4.10 11.03 8.82
N MET A 60 4.48 10.32 7.77
CA MET A 60 4.76 8.88 7.82
C MET A 60 6.06 8.64 8.59
N VAL A 61 6.01 7.77 9.60
CA VAL A 61 7.16 7.35 10.40
C VAL A 61 7.65 5.98 9.93
N TRP A 62 6.73 5.03 9.80
CA TRP A 62 6.99 3.71 9.25
C TRP A 62 5.97 3.37 8.17
N ASP A 63 6.44 2.63 7.19
CA ASP A 63 5.65 2.01 6.15
C ASP A 63 6.19 0.61 5.91
N ILE A 64 5.30 -0.36 5.99
CA ILE A 64 5.61 -1.76 5.74
C ILE A 64 4.47 -2.39 4.96
N TYR A 65 4.85 -3.15 3.94
CA TYR A 65 3.91 -3.94 3.16
C TYR A 65 4.48 -5.34 2.90
N ASN A 66 3.59 -6.27 2.57
CA ASN A 66 3.96 -7.55 1.99
C ASN A 66 2.87 -8.04 1.05
N TYR A 67 3.27 -8.85 0.06
CA TYR A 67 2.34 -9.47 -0.85
C TYR A 67 1.47 -10.51 -0.13
N ASP A 68 0.26 -10.68 -0.63
CA ASP A 68 -0.58 -11.78 -0.20
C ASP A 68 -0.03 -13.07 -0.78
N ASP A 69 0.20 -14.03 0.11
CA ASP A 69 0.63 -15.37 -0.27
C ASP A 69 -0.54 -16.34 -0.23
N LYS A 70 -0.47 -17.38 -1.06
CA LYS A 70 -1.38 -18.52 -0.96
C LYS A 70 -0.79 -19.46 0.07
N TYR A 71 -1.34 -19.43 1.28
CA TYR A 71 -1.05 -20.48 2.24
C TYR A 71 -1.77 -21.75 1.77
N ASP A 72 -1.02 -22.80 1.40
CA ASP A 72 -1.60 -24.13 1.16
C ASP A 72 -2.25 -24.61 2.47
N THR A 73 -3.56 -24.82 2.44
CA THR A 73 -4.37 -25.33 3.55
C THR A 73 -4.51 -26.84 3.49
#